data_AF-A0AAV2A8I9-F1
#
_entry.id   AF-A0AAV2A8I9-F1
#
_cell.length_a   1.000
_cell.length_b   1.000
_cell.length_c   1.000
_cell.angle_alpha   90.00
_cell.angle_beta   90.00
_cell.angle_gamma   90.00
#
_symmetry.space_group_name_H-M   'P 1'
#
loop_
_entity.id
_entity.type
_entity.pdbx_description
1 polymer ?
#
loop_
_entity_poly.entity_id
_entity_poly.type
_entity_poly.pdbx_seq_one_letter_code
_entity_poly.pdbx_strand_id
1 'polypeptide(L)'
;MKNNSVLVIFKNESVDYRKCTFGERFYLELLFQHNLLIETPLNQICGATWVFDFDGFDIHALLAWTPGWLRTTINFSVNSAPLRYKAMHVVNAPPIFSYTYNMVKPLFPKKIRERLFLHSRNDGWQNLHASIPVDILPKQYGGNICDENLISCLENVEEMERKFLKSFAFGSIKNQHRRKSMKVIC
;
A
#
# COMPACT_ATOMS: atom_id res chain seq x y z
N MET A 1 1.06 18.24 -1.13
CA MET A 1 2.17 17.75 -1.99
C MET A 1 2.32 18.64 -3.22
N LYS A 2 3.53 18.91 -3.73
CA LYS A 2 3.74 19.75 -4.94
C LYS A 2 3.11 19.18 -6.23
N ASN A 3 2.95 17.87 -6.30
CA ASN A 3 2.35 17.15 -7.44
C ASN A 3 0.86 16.78 -7.21
N ASN A 4 0.25 17.32 -6.16
CA ASN A 4 -1.13 17.06 -5.70
C ASN A 4 -1.46 15.59 -5.36
N SER A 5 -0.49 14.68 -5.28
CA SER A 5 -0.80 13.31 -4.85
C SER A 5 -1.13 13.25 -3.37
N VAL A 6 -2.01 12.31 -3.01
CA VAL A 6 -2.24 11.96 -1.61
C VAL A 6 -0.98 11.28 -1.05
N LEU A 7 -0.60 11.64 0.18
CA LEU A 7 0.47 10.97 0.91
C LEU A 7 -0.15 9.85 1.74
N VAL A 8 0.35 8.62 1.54
CA VAL A 8 -0.09 7.44 2.29
C VAL A 8 1.10 6.84 3.02
N ILE A 9 0.92 6.54 4.31
CA ILE A 9 1.95 5.96 5.16
C ILE A 9 1.48 4.58 5.60
N PHE A 10 2.24 3.55 5.22
CA PHE A 10 2.06 2.19 5.69
C PHE A 10 3.10 1.89 6.76
N LYS A 11 2.65 1.65 8.00
CA LYS A 11 3.51 1.27 9.11
C LYS A 11 3.48 -0.25 9.31
N ASN A 12 4.65 -0.89 9.27
CA ASN A 12 4.76 -2.34 9.51
C ASN A 12 4.63 -2.71 10.99
N GLU A 13 5.11 -1.87 11.91
CA GLU A 13 5.01 -2.08 13.37
C GLU A 13 3.59 -2.39 13.86
N SER A 14 2.57 -2.00 13.09
CA SER A 14 1.16 -2.23 13.41
C SER A 14 0.65 -3.63 13.03
N VAL A 15 1.47 -4.50 12.40
CA VAL A 15 1.07 -5.83 11.95
C VAL A 15 1.80 -6.93 12.73
N ASP A 16 1.04 -7.69 13.54
CA ASP A 16 1.54 -8.89 14.19
C ASP A 16 1.24 -10.14 13.33
N TYR A 17 2.26 -10.62 12.60
CA TYR A 17 2.16 -11.81 11.73
C TYR A 17 1.97 -13.14 12.47
N ARG A 18 1.96 -13.13 13.80
CA ARG A 18 1.57 -14.29 14.62
C ARG A 18 0.05 -14.35 14.84
N LYS A 19 -0.65 -13.23 14.60
CA LYS A 19 -2.10 -13.09 14.80
C LYS A 19 -2.86 -12.79 13.51
N CYS A 20 -2.20 -12.18 12.53
CA CYS A 20 -2.77 -11.79 11.24
C CYS A 20 -1.98 -12.45 10.11
N THR A 21 -2.66 -13.19 9.25
CA THR A 21 -2.06 -13.77 8.05
C THR A 21 -1.78 -12.69 7.01
N PHE A 22 -0.84 -12.97 6.10
CA PHE A 22 -0.58 -12.07 4.98
C PHE A 22 -1.85 -11.83 4.12
N GLY A 23 -2.69 -12.86 3.95
CA GLY A 23 -3.94 -12.75 3.19
C GLY A 23 -4.95 -11.81 3.82
N GLU A 24 -5.14 -11.87 5.13
CA GLU A 24 -6.03 -10.95 5.87
C GLU A 24 -5.52 -9.51 5.77
N ARG A 25 -4.21 -9.29 5.98
CA ARG A 25 -3.58 -7.99 5.75
C ARG A 25 -3.82 -7.49 4.32
N PHE A 26 -3.57 -8.33 3.32
CA PHE A 26 -3.73 -7.96 1.91
C PHE A 26 -5.18 -7.60 1.57
N TYR A 27 -6.16 -8.28 2.18
CA TYR A 27 -7.58 -7.93 2.05
C TYR A 27 -7.87 -6.52 2.59
N LEU A 28 -7.33 -6.17 3.76
CA LEU A 28 -7.48 -4.81 4.32
C LEU A 28 -6.82 -3.75 3.42
N GLU A 29 -5.64 -4.05 2.87
CA GLU A 29 -4.97 -3.17 1.91
C GLU A 29 -5.82 -2.95 0.65
N LEU A 30 -6.51 -3.98 0.18
CA LEU A 30 -7.41 -3.89 -0.96
C LEU A 30 -8.61 -2.99 -0.67
N LEU A 31 -9.26 -3.16 0.49
CA LEU A 31 -10.39 -2.31 0.92
C LEU A 31 -9.97 -0.84 1.01
N PHE A 32 -8.82 -0.60 1.63
CA PHE A 32 -8.23 0.72 1.75
C PHE A 32 -7.96 1.35 0.38
N GLN A 33 -7.27 0.64 -0.51
CA GLN A 33 -6.93 1.15 -1.84
C GLN A 33 -8.19 1.45 -2.66
N HIS A 34 -9.21 0.60 -2.57
CA HIS A 34 -10.49 0.85 -3.22
C HIS A 34 -11.13 2.15 -2.70
N ASN A 35 -11.27 2.29 -1.38
CA ASN A 35 -11.94 3.44 -0.78
C ASN A 35 -11.19 4.77 -1.02
N LEU A 36 -9.88 4.81 -0.73
CA LEU A 36 -9.14 6.07 -0.81
C LEU A 36 -8.74 6.42 -2.25
N LEU A 37 -8.28 5.44 -3.02
CA LEU A 37 -7.61 5.72 -4.29
C LEU A 37 -8.52 5.55 -5.51
N ILE A 38 -9.46 4.61 -5.43
CA ILE A 38 -10.38 4.32 -6.53
C ILE A 38 -11.67 5.13 -6.40
N GLU A 39 -12.27 5.28 -5.22
CA GLU A 39 -13.54 6.04 -5.11
C GLU A 39 -13.35 7.57 -5.15
N THR A 40 -12.14 8.08 -4.90
CA THR A 40 -11.88 9.53 -4.87
C THR A 40 -11.37 10.03 -6.23
N PRO A 41 -12.14 10.83 -7.01
CA PRO A 41 -11.74 11.25 -8.36
C PRO A 41 -10.42 12.02 -8.39
N LEU A 42 -10.16 12.86 -7.37
CA LEU A 42 -8.91 13.60 -7.27
C LEU A 42 -7.72 12.65 -7.17
N ASN A 43 -7.83 11.57 -6.39
CA ASN A 43 -6.76 10.59 -6.21
C ASN A 43 -6.56 9.71 -7.46
N GLN A 44 -7.60 9.45 -8.25
CA GLN A 44 -7.45 8.76 -9.54
C GLN A 44 -6.57 9.57 -10.52
N ILE A 45 -6.73 10.89 -10.53
CA ILE A 45 -5.99 11.82 -11.42
C ILE A 45 -4.59 12.08 -10.87
N CYS A 46 -4.51 12.49 -9.61
CA CYS A 46 -3.28 12.92 -8.95
C CYS A 46 -2.42 11.75 -8.46
N GLY A 47 -3.00 10.58 -8.22
CA GLY A 47 -2.30 9.41 -7.71
C GLY A 47 -1.85 9.54 -6.24
N ALA A 48 -1.00 8.60 -5.82
CA ALA A 48 -0.51 8.51 -4.45
C ALA A 48 1.02 8.49 -4.38
N THR A 49 1.56 9.17 -3.37
CA THR A 49 2.95 9.01 -2.90
C THR A 49 2.92 8.16 -1.64
N TRP A 50 3.72 7.11 -1.62
CA TRP A 50 3.71 6.11 -0.55
C TRP A 50 4.96 6.22 0.31
N VAL A 51 4.79 6.09 1.62
CA VAL A 51 5.87 5.84 2.59
C VAL A 51 5.61 4.47 3.19
N PHE A 52 6.51 3.52 2.95
CA PHE A 52 6.53 2.20 3.54
C PHE A 52 7.54 2.21 4.68
N ASP A 53 7.03 2.23 5.89
CA ASP A 53 7.83 2.17 7.11
C ASP A 53 7.96 0.72 7.55
N PHE A 54 9.20 0.23 7.50
CA PHE A 54 9.57 -1.14 7.85
C PHE A 54 10.08 -1.27 9.28
N ASP A 55 9.87 -0.26 10.13
CA ASP A 55 10.12 -0.43 11.55
C ASP A 55 9.29 -1.61 12.10
N GLY A 56 9.90 -2.38 13.00
CA GLY A 56 9.34 -3.65 13.50
C GLY A 56 9.27 -4.80 12.49
N PHE A 57 9.87 -4.69 11.29
CA PHE A 57 9.92 -5.81 10.34
C PHE A 57 10.88 -6.91 10.82
N ASP A 58 10.30 -8.03 11.25
CA ASP A 58 11.01 -9.15 11.87
C ASP A 58 11.03 -10.41 11.00
N ILE A 59 11.51 -11.52 11.56
CA ILE A 59 11.56 -12.81 10.87
C ILE A 59 10.17 -13.38 10.59
N HIS A 60 9.18 -13.11 11.45
CA HIS A 60 7.80 -13.57 11.22
C HIS A 60 7.18 -12.83 10.04
N ALA A 61 7.43 -11.52 9.92
CA ALA A 61 7.06 -10.74 8.76
C ALA A 61 7.74 -11.28 7.48
N LEU A 62 9.05 -11.53 7.52
CA LEU A 62 9.77 -12.10 6.38
C LEU A 62 9.15 -13.44 5.93
N LEU A 63 8.85 -14.34 6.86
CA LEU A 63 8.28 -15.66 6.57
C LEU A 63 6.84 -15.58 6.03
N ALA A 64 6.05 -14.61 6.50
CA ALA A 64 4.71 -14.37 5.98
C ALA A 64 4.74 -13.83 4.53
N TRP A 65 5.77 -13.08 4.16
CA TRP A 65 5.98 -12.51 2.83
C TRP A 65 6.54 -13.54 1.85
N THR A 66 5.80 -14.62 1.65
CA THR A 66 6.20 -15.69 0.72
C THR A 66 6.34 -15.16 -0.73
N PRO A 67 7.16 -15.81 -1.58
CA PRO A 67 7.27 -15.42 -2.98
C PRO A 67 5.93 -15.34 -3.73
N GLY A 68 4.99 -16.24 -3.40
CA GLY A 68 3.65 -16.27 -3.98
C GLY A 68 2.83 -15.03 -3.60
N TRP A 69 2.83 -14.68 -2.31
CA TRP A 69 2.16 -13.48 -1.82
C TRP A 69 2.78 -12.20 -2.40
N LEU A 70 4.11 -12.09 -2.41
CA LEU A 70 4.81 -10.95 -2.99
C LEU A 70 4.48 -10.75 -4.47
N ARG A 71 4.48 -11.83 -5.26
CA ARG A 71 4.10 -11.78 -6.67
C ARG A 71 2.65 -11.34 -6.84
N THR A 72 1.73 -11.86 -6.05
CA THR A 72 0.31 -11.48 -6.07
C THR A 72 0.13 -10.00 -5.75
N THR A 73 0.73 -9.51 -4.66
CA THR A 73 0.64 -8.11 -4.25
C THR A 73 1.19 -7.16 -5.30
N ILE A 74 2.36 -7.46 -5.90
CA ILE A 74 2.97 -6.62 -6.92
C ILE A 74 2.16 -6.62 -8.21
N ASN A 75 1.72 -7.80 -8.68
CA ASN A 75 0.88 -7.89 -9.87
C ASN A 75 -0.43 -7.16 -9.69
N PHE A 76 -1.11 -7.34 -8.55
CA PHE A 76 -2.31 -6.60 -8.23
C PHE A 76 -2.06 -5.10 -8.24
N SER A 77 -1.06 -4.65 -7.48
CA SER A 77 -0.75 -3.24 -7.29
C SER A 77 -0.38 -2.53 -8.59
N VAL A 78 0.46 -3.14 -9.42
CA VAL A 78 1.09 -2.47 -10.58
C VAL A 78 0.38 -2.77 -11.90
N ASN A 79 -0.21 -3.96 -12.06
CA ASN A 79 -0.74 -4.41 -13.34
C ASN A 79 -2.28 -4.52 -13.36
N SER A 80 -2.93 -4.73 -12.21
CA SER A 80 -4.38 -5.02 -12.17
C SER A 80 -5.22 -3.88 -11.60
N ALA A 81 -4.78 -3.27 -10.49
CA ALA A 81 -5.51 -2.21 -9.84
C ALA A 81 -5.29 -0.88 -10.59
N PRO A 82 -6.32 -0.03 -10.75
CA PRO A 82 -6.23 1.27 -11.44
C PRO A 82 -5.53 2.33 -10.56
N LEU A 83 -4.39 1.98 -9.99
CA LEU A 83 -3.65 2.81 -9.03
C LEU A 83 -2.52 3.57 -9.72
N ARG A 84 -2.39 4.85 -9.36
CA ARG A 84 -1.36 5.73 -9.92
C ARG A 84 -0.27 6.00 -8.89
N TYR A 85 0.78 5.18 -8.89
CA TYR A 85 1.97 5.37 -8.05
C TYR A 85 2.80 6.56 -8.53
N LYS A 86 2.91 7.62 -7.75
CA LYS A 86 3.79 8.76 -8.05
C LYS A 86 5.21 8.52 -7.56
N ALA A 87 5.35 8.09 -6.32
CA ALA A 87 6.60 7.69 -5.70
C ALA A 87 6.34 6.69 -4.58
N MET A 88 7.32 5.86 -4.27
CA MET A 88 7.34 4.88 -3.19
C MET A 88 8.63 5.08 -2.40
N HIS A 89 8.51 5.44 -1.14
CA HIS A 89 9.61 5.75 -0.24
C HIS A 89 9.67 4.67 0.84
N VAL A 90 10.79 3.98 0.95
CA VAL A 90 11.04 2.96 1.98
C VAL A 90 11.86 3.60 3.09
N VAL A 91 11.39 3.51 4.32
CA VAL A 91 12.03 4.08 5.52
C VAL A 91 12.16 3.00 6.60
N ASN A 92 13.11 3.18 7.52
CA ASN A 92 13.37 2.28 8.65
C ASN A 92 13.51 0.80 8.25
N ALA A 93 14.08 0.51 7.07
CA ALA A 93 14.28 -0.86 6.61
C ALA A 93 15.41 -1.55 7.42
N PRO A 94 15.12 -2.64 8.15
CA PRO A 94 16.15 -3.38 8.86
C PRO A 94 17.03 -4.20 7.88
N PRO A 95 18.23 -4.67 8.28
CA PRO A 95 19.10 -5.44 7.38
C PRO A 95 18.43 -6.65 6.71
N ILE A 96 17.51 -7.32 7.43
CA ILE A 96 16.74 -8.47 6.92
C ILE A 96 15.81 -8.10 5.74
N PHE A 97 15.41 -6.83 5.59
CA PHE A 97 14.60 -6.36 4.47
C PHE A 97 15.29 -6.56 3.11
N SER A 98 16.62 -6.61 3.07
CA SER A 98 17.39 -6.80 1.84
C SER A 98 16.98 -8.08 1.08
N TYR A 99 16.65 -9.16 1.80
CA TYR A 99 16.14 -10.40 1.21
C TYR A 99 14.83 -10.16 0.46
N THR A 100 13.86 -9.53 1.14
CA THR A 100 12.57 -9.17 0.55
C THR A 100 12.75 -8.25 -0.65
N TYR A 101 13.57 -7.20 -0.52
CA TYR A 101 13.85 -6.25 -1.60
C TYR A 101 14.38 -6.96 -2.86
N ASN A 102 15.32 -7.90 -2.69
CA ASN A 102 15.89 -8.66 -3.79
C ASN A 102 14.87 -9.60 -4.45
N MET A 103 13.88 -10.10 -3.71
CA MET A 103 12.77 -10.89 -4.25
C MET A 103 11.77 -10.04 -5.04
N VAL A 104 11.44 -8.83 -4.56
CA VAL A 104 10.40 -7.98 -5.17
C VAL A 104 10.91 -7.13 -6.33
N LYS A 105 12.15 -6.65 -6.26
CA LYS A 105 12.72 -5.73 -7.24
C LYS A 105 12.63 -6.23 -8.69
N PRO A 106 12.91 -7.51 -9.01
CA PRO A 106 12.80 -8.02 -10.38
C PRO A 106 11.36 -8.06 -10.91
N LEU A 107 10.37 -8.12 -10.02
CA LEU A 107 8.95 -8.17 -10.39
C LEU A 107 8.41 -6.78 -10.76
N PHE A 108 9.11 -5.71 -10.40
CA PHE A 108 8.71 -4.35 -10.75
C PHE A 108 9.11 -3.96 -12.18
N PRO A 109 8.16 -3.43 -12.99
CA PRO A 109 8.48 -2.78 -14.26
C PRO A 109 9.46 -1.63 -14.05
N LYS A 110 10.24 -1.29 -15.09
CA LYS A 110 11.26 -0.22 -15.05
C LYS A 110 10.70 1.09 -14.46
N LYS A 111 9.50 1.48 -14.91
CA LYS A 111 8.78 2.69 -14.45
C LYS A 111 8.50 2.70 -12.94
N ILE A 112 8.24 1.55 -12.32
CA ILE A 112 8.01 1.47 -10.87
C ILE A 112 9.34 1.46 -10.11
N ARG A 113 10.35 0.77 -10.65
CA ARG A 113 11.70 0.79 -10.06
C ARG A 113 12.29 2.21 -9.99
N GLU A 114 12.06 3.04 -11.00
CA GLU A 114 12.47 4.46 -11.03
C GLU A 114 11.72 5.33 -10.02
N ARG A 115 10.62 4.83 -9.45
CA ARG A 115 9.79 5.52 -8.45
C ARG A 115 10.02 4.99 -7.04
N LEU A 116 10.93 4.02 -6.86
CA LEU A 116 11.23 3.40 -5.58
C LEU A 116 12.50 4.01 -5.00
N PHE A 117 12.37 4.66 -3.85
CA PHE A 117 13.44 5.36 -3.14
C PHE A 117 13.62 4.73 -1.76
N LEU A 118 14.85 4.38 -1.41
CA LEU A 118 15.20 3.89 -0.08
C LEU A 118 15.88 5.02 0.68
N HIS A 119 15.41 5.30 1.89
CA HIS A 119 15.94 6.36 2.73
C HIS A 119 16.53 5.77 4.00
N SER A 120 17.70 6.29 4.39
CA SER A 120 18.39 5.88 5.60
C SER A 120 18.21 6.95 6.66
N ARG A 121 17.92 6.55 7.91
CA ARG A 121 17.87 7.48 9.04
C ARG A 121 19.20 8.20 9.29
N ASN A 122 20.31 7.65 8.81
CA ASN A 122 21.66 8.19 9.03
C ASN A 122 21.88 9.56 8.37
N ASP A 123 21.09 9.93 7.36
CA ASP A 123 21.15 11.25 6.72
C ASP A 123 20.21 12.28 7.39
N GLY A 124 19.59 11.93 8.52
CA GLY A 124 18.63 12.79 9.19
C GLY A 124 17.34 13.03 8.39
N TRP A 125 16.97 12.10 7.49
CA TRP A 125 15.85 12.19 6.56
C TRP A 125 15.98 13.22 5.44
N GLN A 126 17.18 13.75 5.19
CA GLN A 126 17.42 14.76 4.15
C GLN A 126 16.94 14.32 2.77
N ASN A 127 17.22 13.08 2.37
CA ASN A 127 16.77 12.55 1.07
C ASN A 127 15.25 12.37 0.99
N LEU A 128 14.60 12.04 2.11
CA LEU A 128 13.14 11.97 2.20
C LEU A 128 12.52 13.37 2.07
N HIS A 129 13.08 14.36 2.77
CA HIS A 129 12.62 15.75 2.76
C HIS A 129 12.81 16.44 1.41
N ALA A 130 13.81 16.03 0.62
CA ALA A 130 13.97 16.45 -0.77
C ALA A 130 12.80 15.99 -1.66
N SER A 131 12.14 14.88 -1.31
CA SER A 131 11.04 14.29 -2.06
C SER A 131 9.66 14.68 -1.52
N ILE A 132 9.52 14.81 -0.20
CA ILE A 132 8.26 15.07 0.50
C ILE A 132 8.43 16.29 1.41
N PRO A 133 7.56 17.31 1.32
CA PRO A 133 7.64 18.47 2.21
C PRO A 133 7.54 18.10 3.70
N VAL A 134 8.39 18.71 4.51
CA VAL A 134 8.49 18.49 5.96
C VAL A 134 7.18 18.78 6.69
N ASP A 135 6.45 19.82 6.26
CA ASP A 135 5.21 20.28 6.91
C ASP A 135 4.07 19.26 6.88
N ILE A 136 4.13 18.29 5.95
CA ILE A 136 3.11 17.24 5.82
C ILE A 136 3.59 15.88 6.32
N LEU A 137 4.81 15.81 6.87
CA LEU A 137 5.37 14.59 7.43
C LEU A 137 5.12 14.50 8.94
N PRO A 138 4.91 13.28 9.47
CA PRO A 138 5.00 13.00 10.89
C PRO A 138 6.35 13.36 11.51
N LYS A 139 6.34 13.69 12.81
CA LYS A 139 7.54 13.96 13.61
C LYS A 139 8.57 12.84 13.57
N GLN A 140 8.12 11.58 13.54
CA GLN A 140 9.01 10.42 13.45
C GLN A 140 9.89 10.40 12.18
N TYR A 141 9.47 11.09 11.12
CA TYR A 141 10.23 11.27 9.89
C TYR A 141 10.85 12.67 9.77
N GLY A 142 11.01 13.38 10.89
CA GLY A 142 11.56 14.74 10.94
C GLY A 142 10.61 15.83 10.49
N GLY A 143 9.30 15.56 10.43
CA GLY A 143 8.25 16.53 10.09
C GLY A 143 7.61 17.21 11.29
N ASN A 144 6.48 17.88 11.04
CA ASN A 144 5.78 18.70 12.04
C ASN A 144 4.47 18.07 12.54
N ILE A 145 3.95 17.04 11.88
CA ILE A 145 2.65 16.42 12.22
C ILE A 145 2.82 15.46 13.41
N CYS A 146 1.95 15.57 14.41
CA CYS A 146 1.83 14.57 15.48
C CYS A 146 1.09 13.33 14.98
N ASP A 147 1.52 12.14 15.41
CA ASP A 147 0.92 10.87 14.98
C ASP A 147 -0.58 10.76 15.30
N GLU A 148 -1.03 11.35 16.41
CA GLU A 148 -2.44 11.43 16.81
C GLU A 148 -3.32 12.18 15.79
N ASN A 149 -2.72 13.06 14.98
CA ASN A 149 -3.43 13.80 13.94
C ASN A 149 -3.49 13.04 12.61
N LEU A 150 -2.91 11.84 12.53
CA LEU A 150 -2.99 11.00 11.34
C LEU A 150 -4.37 10.35 11.27
N ILE A 151 -4.99 10.45 10.10
CA ILE A 151 -6.29 9.83 9.84
C ILE A 151 -6.05 8.33 9.60
N SER A 152 -6.64 7.49 10.46
CA SER A 152 -6.62 6.06 10.26
C SER A 152 -7.48 5.70 9.05
N CYS A 153 -6.83 5.21 8.00
CA CYS A 153 -7.52 4.82 6.77
C CYS A 153 -8.33 3.51 6.92
N LEU A 154 -8.31 2.89 8.10
CA LEU A 154 -9.08 1.68 8.43
C LEU A 154 -10.10 1.92 9.55
N GLU A 155 -10.30 3.15 10.02
CA GLU A 155 -11.22 3.47 11.11
C GLU A 155 -12.66 2.99 10.83
N ASN A 156 -13.11 3.07 9.57
CA ASN A 156 -14.44 2.66 9.14
C ASN A 156 -14.42 1.38 8.28
N VAL A 157 -13.51 0.44 8.58
CA VAL A 157 -13.27 -0.76 7.75
C VAL A 157 -14.55 -1.54 7.41
N GLU A 158 -15.47 -1.69 8.36
CA GLU A 158 -16.73 -2.40 8.10
C GLU A 158 -17.61 -1.68 7.07
N GLU A 159 -17.63 -0.34 7.11
CA GLU A 159 -18.37 0.45 6.12
C GLU A 159 -17.69 0.38 4.75
N MET A 160 -16.36 0.40 4.72
CA MET A 160 -15.58 0.21 3.50
C MET A 160 -15.86 -1.15 2.87
N GLU A 161 -15.88 -2.21 3.68
CA GLU A 161 -16.23 -3.55 3.24
C GLU A 161 -17.67 -3.60 2.71
N ARG A 162 -18.66 -3.04 3.42
CA ARG A 162 -20.05 -2.98 2.94
C ARG A 162 -20.15 -2.26 1.59
N LYS A 163 -19.45 -1.15 1.41
CA LYS A 163 -19.41 -0.40 0.14
C LYS A 163 -18.72 -1.22 -0.96
N PHE A 164 -17.60 -1.86 -0.65
CA PHE A 164 -16.88 -2.72 -1.57
C PHE A 164 -17.73 -3.92 -2.01
N LEU A 165 -18.41 -4.59 -1.07
CA LEU A 165 -19.34 -5.68 -1.38
C LEU A 165 -20.51 -5.22 -2.28
N LYS A 166 -21.02 -4.01 -2.06
CA LYS A 166 -22.05 -3.41 -2.94
C LYS A 166 -21.53 -3.13 -4.35
N SER A 167 -20.24 -2.84 -4.55
CA SER A 167 -19.72 -2.61 -5.90
C SER A 167 -19.81 -3.88 -6.76
N PHE A 168 -19.69 -5.07 -6.17
CA PHE A 168 -19.97 -6.34 -6.86
C PHE A 168 -21.46 -6.56 -7.21
N ALA A 169 -22.38 -5.83 -6.57
CA ALA A 169 -23.79 -5.84 -6.94
C ALA A 169 -24.04 -5.08 -8.26
N PHE A 170 -23.23 -4.07 -8.58
CA PHE A 170 -23.29 -3.37 -9.86
C PHE A 170 -22.39 -4.07 -10.89
N GLY A 171 -23.00 -4.54 -11.98
CA GLY A 171 -22.44 -5.60 -12.85
C GLY A 171 -23.13 -6.96 -12.64
N SER A 172 -23.96 -7.09 -11.60
CA SER A 172 -24.95 -8.15 -11.43
C SER A 172 -26.39 -7.59 -11.41
N ILE A 173 -26.63 -6.51 -12.16
CA ILE A 173 -27.98 -5.99 -12.40
C ILE A 173 -28.69 -6.98 -13.34
N LYS A 174 -29.51 -7.85 -12.74
CA LYS A 174 -30.84 -8.36 -13.16
C LYS A 174 -31.30 -8.36 -14.65
N ASN A 175 -30.42 -8.28 -15.64
CA ASN A 175 -30.72 -8.51 -17.04
C ASN A 175 -29.93 -9.74 -17.51
N GLN A 176 -30.58 -10.90 -17.42
CA GLN A 176 -30.35 -12.16 -18.15
C GLN A 176 -28.94 -12.71 -18.48
N HIS A 177 -27.85 -12.14 -17.99
CA HIS A 177 -26.49 -12.66 -18.17
C HIS A 177 -25.79 -12.73 -16.81
N ARG A 178 -26.18 -13.76 -16.02
CA ARG A 178 -25.36 -14.31 -14.93
C ARG A 178 -23.91 -14.41 -15.42
N ARG A 179 -22.91 -14.15 -14.57
CA ARG A 179 -21.51 -14.52 -14.81
C ARG A 179 -21.47 -16.01 -15.21
N LYS A 180 -21.43 -16.27 -16.52
CA LYS A 180 -21.07 -17.58 -17.12
C LYS A 180 -19.55 -17.74 -17.22
N SER A 181 -18.78 -16.73 -16.82
CA SER A 181 -17.33 -16.63 -17.01
C SER A 181 -16.48 -17.30 -15.93
N MET A 182 -17.04 -17.60 -14.76
CA MET A 182 -16.34 -18.37 -13.72
C MET A 182 -17.06 -19.68 -13.51
N LYS A 183 -16.44 -20.75 -14.00
CA LYS A 183 -16.82 -22.13 -13.74
C LYS A 183 -15.69 -22.74 -12.92
N VAL A 184 -16.01 -23.25 -11.74
CA VAL A 184 -15.09 -24.06 -10.95
C VAL A 184 -15.42 -25.52 -11.26
N ILE A 185 -14.40 -26.29 -11.62
CA ILE A 185 -14.48 -27.75 -11.65
C ILE A 185 -14.09 -28.18 -10.23
N CYS A 186 -15.01 -28.84 -9.52
CA CYS A 186 -14.66 -29.62 -8.34
C CYS A 186 -13.98 -30.92 -8.79
#